data_AF-A0A0D3ADR1-F1
#
_entry.id   AF-A0A0D3ADR1-F1
#
_cell.length_a   1.000
_cell.length_b   1.000
_cell.length_c   1.000
_cell.angle_alpha   90.00
_cell.angle_beta   90.00
_cell.angle_gamma   90.00
#
_symmetry.space_group_name_H-M   'P 1'
#
loop_
_entity.id
_entity.type
_entity.pdbx_description
1 polymer ?
#
loop_
_entity_poly.entity_id
_entity_poly.type
_entity_poly.pdbx_seq_one_letter_code
_entity_poly.pdbx_strand_id
1 'polypeptide(L)'
;MMIYREGMTNTMISGNLSKFEYPKSTTAAITTFSVLGDNFIARDIKFVNTAGPEKYQVIAFHSKSNHTVLFRCMFYGYTDTLYAHIREQFYRKCDIVGMVDLSSERMV
;
A
#
# COMPACT_ATOMS: atom_id res chain seq x y z
N MET A 1 -8.67 -13.04 -4.56
CA MET A 1 -8.70 -13.34 -3.09
C MET A 1 -9.37 -12.16 -2.37
N MET A 2 -10.11 -12.39 -1.29
CA MET A 2 -10.75 -11.32 -0.51
C MET A 2 -10.28 -11.29 0.94
N ILE A 3 -10.03 -10.09 1.47
CA ILE A 3 -9.77 -9.82 2.88
C ILE A 3 -10.86 -8.87 3.41
N TYR A 4 -11.52 -9.28 4.48
CA TYR A 4 -12.51 -8.49 5.20
C TYR A 4 -12.22 -8.55 6.70
N ARG A 5 -12.20 -7.40 7.35
CA ARG A 5 -11.80 -7.23 8.76
C ARG A 5 -12.77 -6.29 9.51
N GLU A 6 -12.47 -6.03 10.78
CA GLU A 6 -13.39 -5.39 11.73
C GLU A 6 -13.43 -3.85 11.63
N GLY A 7 -12.55 -3.24 10.83
CA GLY A 7 -12.52 -1.79 10.62
C GLY A 7 -11.11 -1.24 10.47
N MET A 8 -10.98 -0.10 9.79
CA MET A 8 -9.70 0.59 9.56
C MET A 8 -8.96 0.97 10.84
N THR A 9 -9.68 1.18 11.94
CA THR A 9 -9.12 1.51 13.27
C THR A 9 -8.83 0.28 14.12
N ASN A 10 -9.45 -0.86 13.80
CA ASN A 10 -9.45 -2.06 14.64
C ASN A 10 -8.48 -3.13 14.12
N THR A 11 -8.22 -3.14 12.80
CA THR A 11 -7.34 -4.13 12.18
C THR A 11 -6.26 -3.47 11.34
N MET A 12 -5.00 -3.77 11.65
CA MET A 12 -3.85 -3.30 10.89
C MET A 12 -2.91 -4.45 10.49
N ILE A 13 -2.32 -4.30 9.30
CA ILE A 13 -1.11 -5.02 8.87
C ILE A 13 0.02 -4.00 8.83
N SER A 14 1.10 -4.27 9.57
CA SER A 14 2.22 -3.34 9.72
C SER A 14 3.55 -3.98 9.33
N GLY A 15 4.42 -3.19 8.70
CA GLY A 15 5.81 -3.52 8.40
C GLY A 15 6.71 -2.31 8.63
N ASN A 16 8.02 -2.47 8.47
CA ASN A 16 9.01 -1.40 8.69
C ASN A 16 10.22 -1.47 7.74
N LEU A 17 10.07 -2.17 6.61
CA LEU A 17 11.11 -2.32 5.61
C LEU A 17 11.14 -1.10 4.68
N SER A 18 12.32 -0.84 4.11
CA SER A 18 12.58 0.30 3.22
C SER A 18 13.60 -0.07 2.15
N LYS A 19 13.61 0.70 1.05
CA LYS A 19 14.59 0.49 -0.03
C LYS A 19 16.00 0.85 0.41
N PHE A 20 16.16 1.87 1.25
CA PHE A 20 17.46 2.27 1.79
C PHE A 20 18.13 1.14 2.56
N GLU A 21 17.38 0.42 3.40
CA GLU A 21 17.90 -0.70 4.19
C GLU A 21 18.16 -1.95 3.33
N TYR A 22 17.37 -2.15 2.27
CA TYR A 22 17.47 -3.30 1.39
C TYR A 22 17.58 -2.91 -0.10
N PRO A 23 18.71 -2.34 -0.54
CA PRO A 23 18.84 -1.74 -1.87
C PRO A 23 18.70 -2.77 -3.01
N LYS A 24 19.11 -4.02 -2.77
CA LYS A 24 19.05 -5.12 -3.76
C LYS A 24 17.69 -5.84 -3.82
N SER A 25 16.77 -5.56 -2.89
CA SER A 25 15.47 -6.22 -2.84
C SER A 25 14.48 -5.62 -3.83
N THR A 26 13.52 -6.41 -4.29
CA THR A 26 12.43 -5.92 -5.15
C THR A 26 11.45 -5.07 -4.35
N THR A 27 10.73 -4.16 -5.02
CA THR A 27 9.67 -3.34 -4.41
C THR A 27 8.66 -4.20 -3.66
N ALA A 28 8.25 -5.32 -4.27
CA ALA A 28 7.30 -6.23 -3.67
C ALA A 28 7.81 -6.88 -2.37
N ALA A 29 9.12 -7.14 -2.27
CA ALA A 29 9.74 -7.78 -1.10
C ALA A 29 9.93 -6.82 0.09
N ILE A 30 10.03 -5.52 -0.16
CA ILE A 30 10.19 -4.50 0.89
C ILE A 30 8.88 -3.80 1.28
N THR A 31 7.77 -4.11 0.60
CA THR A 31 6.45 -3.54 0.89
C THR A 31 5.78 -4.31 2.03
N THR A 32 5.07 -3.61 2.93
CA THR A 32 4.31 -4.28 4.01
C THR A 32 3.32 -5.30 3.47
N PHE A 33 2.59 -4.96 2.41
CA PHE A 33 1.64 -5.85 1.78
C PHE A 33 1.65 -5.75 0.25
N SER A 34 2.05 -6.83 -0.41
CA SER A 34 2.14 -6.92 -1.86
C SER A 34 1.09 -7.86 -2.44
N VAL A 35 0.33 -7.36 -3.41
CA VAL A 35 -0.69 -8.13 -4.14
C VAL A 35 -0.23 -8.36 -5.56
N LEU A 36 0.00 -9.62 -5.92
CA LEU A 36 0.43 -10.03 -7.27
C LEU A 36 -0.64 -10.83 -8.04
N GLY A 37 -1.65 -11.37 -7.36
CA GLY A 37 -2.74 -12.14 -7.98
C GLY A 37 -3.95 -11.28 -8.28
N ASP A 38 -4.59 -11.52 -9.43
CA ASP A 38 -5.74 -10.74 -9.93
C ASP A 38 -7.02 -10.89 -9.08
N ASN A 39 -7.93 -9.93 -9.24
CA ASN A 39 -9.24 -9.85 -8.56
C ASN A 39 -9.09 -9.85 -7.03
N PHE A 40 -8.15 -9.06 -6.53
CA PHE A 40 -7.95 -8.87 -5.09
C PHE A 40 -8.93 -7.86 -4.52
N ILE A 41 -9.53 -8.19 -3.38
CA ILE A 41 -10.43 -7.28 -2.67
C ILE A 41 -9.94 -7.13 -1.23
N ALA A 42 -9.83 -5.89 -0.75
CA ALA A 42 -9.70 -5.63 0.68
C ALA A 42 -10.78 -4.68 1.17
N ARG A 43 -11.26 -4.92 2.39
CA ARG A 43 -12.23 -4.07 3.04
C ARG A 43 -12.00 -4.01 4.54
N ASP A 44 -12.19 -2.81 5.11
CA ASP A 44 -12.21 -2.57 6.55
C ASP A 44 -10.89 -2.89 7.27
N ILE A 45 -9.77 -2.51 6.65
CA ILE A 45 -8.41 -2.81 7.13
C ILE A 45 -7.44 -1.66 6.86
N LYS A 46 -6.44 -1.49 7.72
CA LYS A 46 -5.33 -0.55 7.54
C LYS A 46 -4.02 -1.26 7.18
N PHE A 47 -3.28 -0.72 6.21
CA PHE A 47 -1.92 -1.12 5.87
C PHE A 47 -0.95 -0.03 6.30
N VAL A 48 0.11 -0.41 7.02
CA VAL A 48 1.04 0.52 7.67
C VAL A 48 2.47 0.16 7.34
N ASN A 49 3.28 1.14 6.95
CA ASN A 49 4.72 1.02 6.99
C ASN A 49 5.30 2.08 7.94
N THR A 50 6.00 1.63 8.98
CA THR A 50 6.53 2.48 10.06
C THR A 50 8.00 2.86 9.86
N ALA A 51 8.62 2.47 8.74
CA ALA A 51 9.99 2.89 8.45
C ALA A 51 10.06 4.43 8.37
N GLY A 52 11.05 5.06 9.01
CA GLY A 52 11.12 6.51 9.11
C GLY A 52 11.28 7.24 7.77
N PRO A 53 10.98 8.54 7.70
CA PRO A 53 11.07 9.34 6.49
C PRO A 53 12.50 9.41 5.92
N GLU A 54 13.53 9.26 6.76
CA GLU A 54 14.94 9.23 6.36
C GLU A 54 15.33 7.99 5.54
N LYS A 55 14.48 6.97 5.51
CA LYS A 55 14.78 5.66 4.90
C LYS A 55 14.34 5.52 3.44
N TYR A 56 13.89 6.58 2.76
CA TYR A 56 13.56 6.64 1.32
C TYR A 56 12.81 5.41 0.72
N GLN A 57 11.60 5.63 0.20
CA GLN A 57 10.66 4.60 -0.28
C GLN A 57 10.18 3.64 0.83
N VAL A 58 9.02 3.97 1.38
CA VAL A 58 8.41 3.31 2.54
C VAL A 58 6.98 2.90 2.16
N ILE A 59 6.89 1.78 1.45
CA ILE A 59 5.65 1.37 0.78
C ILE A 59 4.79 0.56 1.75
N ALA A 60 3.57 1.04 2.02
CA ALA A 60 2.61 0.33 2.87
C ALA A 60 1.79 -0.68 2.05
N PHE A 61 1.47 -0.34 0.80
CA PHE A 61 0.70 -1.22 -0.07
C PHE A 61 1.14 -1.10 -1.53
N HIS A 62 1.35 -2.25 -2.15
CA HIS A 62 1.74 -2.39 -3.55
C HIS A 62 0.82 -3.40 -4.24
N SER A 63 0.21 -3.01 -5.35
CA SER A 63 -0.59 -3.91 -6.17
C SER A 63 -0.11 -3.94 -7.62
N LYS A 64 0.17 -5.15 -8.09
CA LYS A 64 0.43 -5.48 -9.50
C LYS A 64 -0.62 -6.47 -10.01
N SER A 65 -1.87 -6.23 -9.68
CA SER A 65 -3.03 -7.10 -9.94
C SER A 65 -4.08 -6.40 -10.80
N ASN A 66 -4.72 -7.13 -11.72
CA ASN A 66 -5.91 -6.66 -12.44
C ASN A 66 -7.13 -6.71 -11.52
N HIS A 67 -8.01 -5.73 -11.61
CA HIS A 67 -9.26 -5.63 -10.84
C HIS A 67 -9.06 -5.67 -9.31
N THR A 68 -8.13 -4.87 -8.80
CA THR A 68 -7.98 -4.69 -7.35
C THR A 68 -9.07 -3.76 -6.82
N VAL A 69 -9.81 -4.15 -5.79
CA VAL A 69 -10.88 -3.35 -5.17
C VAL A 69 -10.60 -3.12 -3.69
N LEU A 70 -10.36 -1.88 -3.30
CA LEU A 70 -10.13 -1.50 -1.90
C LEU A 70 -11.25 -0.59 -1.42
N PHE A 71 -11.98 -1.01 -0.38
CA PHE A 71 -13.15 -0.29 0.14
C PHE A 71 -13.08 -0.10 1.65
N ARG A 72 -13.15 1.16 2.13
CA ARG A 72 -12.91 1.45 3.56
C ARG A 72 -11.57 0.87 4.03
N CYS A 73 -10.51 1.18 3.29
CA CYS A 73 -9.15 0.82 3.66
C CYS A 73 -8.33 2.06 3.99
N MET A 74 -7.38 1.93 4.92
CA MET A 74 -6.45 3.01 5.23
C MET A 74 -5.02 2.61 4.87
N PHE A 75 -4.26 3.54 4.31
CA PHE A 75 -2.85 3.39 4.00
C PHE A 75 -2.08 4.43 4.80
N TYR A 76 -1.06 4.00 5.54
CA TYR A 76 -0.24 4.88 6.36
C TYR A 76 1.24 4.61 6.14
N GLY A 77 2.01 5.65 5.84
CA GLY A 77 3.44 5.59 5.64
C GLY A 77 4.04 6.97 5.48
N TYR A 78 5.29 7.03 5.01
CA TYR A 78 5.96 8.28 4.68
C TYR A 78 5.99 8.47 3.16
N THR A 79 7.11 8.22 2.49
CA THR A 79 7.23 8.33 1.02
C THR A 79 6.75 7.05 0.33
N ASP A 80 6.14 7.15 -0.85
CA ASP A 80 5.64 6.01 -1.65
C ASP A 80 4.58 5.14 -0.94
N THR A 81 3.80 5.74 -0.03
CA THR A 81 2.87 5.04 0.87
C THR A 81 1.89 4.12 0.12
N LEU A 82 1.38 4.56 -1.03
CA LEU A 82 0.52 3.76 -1.91
C LEU A 82 1.13 3.73 -3.31
N TYR A 83 1.44 2.52 -3.80
CA TYR A 83 2.01 2.34 -5.15
C TYR A 83 0.99 1.66 -6.08
N ALA A 84 0.17 2.48 -6.75
CA ALA A 84 -0.82 2.05 -7.74
C ALA A 84 -0.14 1.89 -9.13
N HIS A 85 0.65 0.83 -9.28
CA HIS A 85 1.62 0.72 -10.38
C HIS A 85 1.02 0.68 -11.80
N ILE A 86 0.19 -0.33 -12.08
CA ILE A 86 -0.40 -0.61 -13.40
C ILE A 86 -1.70 -1.39 -13.14
N ARG A 87 -2.60 -1.43 -14.13
CA ARG A 87 -3.86 -2.22 -14.17
C ARG A 87 -5.06 -1.57 -13.48
N GLU A 88 -6.24 -2.15 -13.68
CA GLU A 88 -7.51 -1.63 -13.16
C GLU A 88 -7.58 -1.81 -11.64
N GLN A 89 -7.58 -0.69 -10.93
CA GLN A 89 -7.67 -0.66 -9.47
C GLN A 89 -8.72 0.37 -9.05
N PHE A 90 -9.55 0.01 -8.08
CA PHE A 90 -10.65 0.83 -7.59
C PHE A 90 -10.50 1.06 -6.09
N TYR A 91 -10.47 2.33 -5.69
CA TYR A 91 -10.34 2.77 -4.30
C TYR A 91 -11.58 3.59 -3.92
N ARG A 92 -12.32 3.20 -2.88
CA ARG A 92 -13.51 3.93 -2.45
C ARG A 92 -13.61 4.01 -0.92
N LYS A 93 -13.88 5.22 -0.42
CA LYS A 93 -13.90 5.54 1.02
C LYS A 93 -12.59 5.13 1.70
N CYS A 94 -11.47 5.30 1.02
CA CYS A 94 -10.15 4.95 1.55
C CYS A 94 -9.42 6.21 2.02
N ASP A 95 -8.65 6.06 3.09
CA ASP A 95 -7.81 7.12 3.65
C ASP A 95 -6.35 6.83 3.30
N ILE A 96 -5.67 7.78 2.65
CA ILE A 96 -4.24 7.65 2.32
C ILE A 96 -3.51 8.75 3.11
N VAL A 97 -2.64 8.34 4.03
CA VAL A 97 -1.87 9.23 4.89
C VAL A 97 -0.39 8.98 4.68
N GLY A 98 0.31 9.97 4.14
CA GLY A 98 1.74 9.94 3.92
C GLY A 98 2.24 11.17 3.17
N MET A 99 3.54 11.22 2.88
CA MET A 99 4.10 12.21 1.97
C MET A 99 3.80 11.80 0.53
N VAL A 100 3.23 12.74 -0.23
CA VAL A 100 2.95 12.55 -1.65
C VAL A 100 4.29 12.51 -2.40
N ASP A 101 4.64 11.36 -2.98
CA ASP A 101 5.51 11.35 -4.15
C ASP A 101 4.61 11.41 -5.39
N LEU A 102 4.74 12.49 -6.18
CA LEU A 102 3.98 12.71 -7.42
C LEU A 102 4.56 11.91 -8.61
N SER A 103 5.55 11.05 -8.38
CA SER A 103 6.27 10.33 -9.44
C SER A 103 5.52 9.13 -10.03
N SER A 104 4.48 8.60 -9.37
CA SER A 104 3.51 7.72 -10.03
C SER A 104 2.48 8.59 -10.77
N GLU A 105 2.64 8.68 -12.09
CA GLU A 105 1.77 9.37 -13.06
C GLU A 105 0.38 9.71 -12.52
N ARG A 106 0.17 11.01 -12.26
CA ARG A 106 -1.11 11.72 -12.13
C ARG A 106 -2.27 10.89 -11.54
N MET A 107 -2.48 11.05 -10.24
CA MET A 107 -3.85 11.08 -9.72
C MET A 107 -4.53 12.40 -10.16
N VAL A 108 -4.93 12.47 -11.43
CA VAL A 108 -6.07 13.28 -11.92
C VAL A 108 -6.68 12.56 -13.12
#